data_AF-A0A9W9IJW4-F1
#
_entry.id   AF-A0A9W9IJW4-F1
#
_cell.length_a   1.000
_cell.length_b   1.000
_cell.length_c   1.000
_cell.angle_alpha   90.00
_cell.angle_beta   90.00
_cell.angle_gamma   90.00
#
_symmetry.space_group_name_H-M   'P 1'
#
loop_
_entity.id
_entity.type
_entity.pdbx_description
1 polymer ?
#
loop_
_entity_poly.entity_id
_entity_poly.type
_entity_poly.pdbx_seq_one_letter_code
_entity_poly.pdbx_strand_id
1 'polypeptide(L)'
;MEPADISQQNIAPQPSVAGENQQTHSPEPIEPVVDTGSSLVSRLTQGLEQYDWDQLQEKYADAMDEHSRVEEDLRAETTKLLEAFSAWSQTTVLQDEQRALKRFKTQMQHVQNSEVSAENKKKHYMEVVKAFEGALALLNEQMKA
;
A
#
# COMPACT_ATOMS: atom_id res chain seq x y z
N MET A 1 -40.78 17.56 14.44
CA MET A 1 -40.39 16.50 13.50
C MET A 1 -38.89 16.32 13.66
N GLU A 2 -38.53 15.11 14.05
CA GLU A 2 -37.27 14.63 14.62
C GLU A 2 -36.10 14.61 13.62
N PRO A 3 -34.87 14.94 14.01
CA PRO A 3 -33.67 14.45 13.33
C PRO A 3 -33.21 13.13 13.98
N ALA A 4 -33.19 12.07 13.17
CA ALA A 4 -32.72 10.75 13.57
C ALA A 4 -31.20 10.76 13.87
N ASP A 5 -30.90 10.26 15.05
CA ASP A 5 -29.58 9.96 15.61
C ASP A 5 -29.03 8.67 14.95
N ILE A 6 -27.82 8.74 14.39
CA ILE A 6 -27.07 7.54 13.98
C ILE A 6 -25.78 7.52 14.80
N SER A 7 -25.77 6.60 15.75
CA SER A 7 -24.67 6.30 16.65
C SER A 7 -23.37 6.00 15.91
N GLN A 8 -22.30 6.73 16.26
CA GLN A 8 -20.93 6.27 16.08
C GLN A 8 -20.48 5.56 17.36
N GLN A 9 -20.38 4.22 17.32
CA GLN A 9 -19.65 3.46 18.32
C GLN A 9 -18.16 3.49 17.97
N ASN A 10 -17.43 4.29 18.73
CA ASN A 10 -15.97 4.33 18.76
C ASN A 10 -15.49 3.35 19.84
N ILE A 11 -14.92 2.22 19.45
CA ILE A 11 -14.33 1.23 20.38
C ILE A 11 -12.82 1.36 20.30
N ALA A 12 -12.25 2.10 21.25
CA ALA A 12 -10.82 2.06 21.56
C ALA A 12 -10.56 0.92 22.56
N PRO A 13 -9.49 0.12 22.44
CA PRO A 13 -9.12 -0.84 23.47
C PRO A 13 -8.34 -0.13 24.58
N GLN A 14 -8.85 -0.19 25.82
CA GLN A 14 -8.07 0.15 27.01
C GLN A 14 -7.31 -1.08 27.54
N PRO A 15 -6.12 -0.90 28.14
CA PRO A 15 -5.33 -1.97 28.72
C PRO A 15 -5.85 -2.31 30.13
N SER A 16 -6.23 -3.57 30.35
CA SER A 16 -6.58 -4.08 31.68
C SER A 16 -5.42 -4.86 32.28
N VAL A 17 -5.00 -4.43 33.46
CA VAL A 17 -3.93 -4.96 34.29
C VAL A 17 -4.48 -6.03 35.23
N ALA A 18 -3.60 -6.98 35.58
CA ALA A 18 -3.63 -7.89 36.72
C ALA A 18 -4.34 -9.25 36.53
N GLY A 19 -3.51 -10.30 36.45
CA GLY A 19 -3.91 -11.71 36.60
C GLY A 19 -2.88 -12.73 36.14
N GLU A 20 -1.58 -12.50 36.35
CA GLU A 20 -0.54 -13.50 36.04
C GLU A 20 -0.53 -14.61 37.09
N ASN A 21 -1.10 -15.76 36.73
CA ASN A 21 -0.94 -17.01 37.45
C ASN A 21 0.43 -17.61 37.06
N GLN A 22 1.43 -17.41 37.91
CA GLN A 22 2.75 -18.02 37.75
C GLN A 22 2.68 -19.49 38.15
N GLN A 23 2.66 -20.40 37.17
CA GLN A 23 2.97 -21.81 37.41
C GLN A 23 4.44 -22.04 37.08
N THR A 24 5.23 -22.07 38.15
CA THR A 24 6.64 -22.44 38.18
C THR A 24 6.81 -23.90 37.77
N HIS A 25 7.11 -24.16 36.50
CA HIS A 25 7.63 -25.45 36.06
C HIS A 25 9.14 -25.47 36.23
N SER A 26 9.59 -26.28 37.18
CA SER A 26 10.99 -26.62 37.44
C SER A 26 11.60 -27.32 36.21
N PRO A 27 12.82 -26.96 35.75
CA PRO A 27 13.44 -27.66 34.63
C PRO A 27 13.99 -29.01 35.10
N GLU A 28 13.49 -30.10 34.52
CA GLU A 28 14.05 -31.44 34.66
C GLU A 28 15.45 -31.53 34.00
N PRO A 29 16.34 -32.43 34.47
CA PRO A 29 17.70 -32.58 33.96
C PRO A 29 17.73 -32.92 32.45
N ILE A 30 18.62 -32.24 31.72
CA ILE A 30 18.90 -32.53 30.31
C ILE A 30 19.58 -33.90 30.23
N GLU A 31 18.81 -34.93 29.87
CA GLU A 31 19.34 -36.19 29.35
C GLU A 31 20.10 -35.91 28.04
N PRO A 32 21.25 -36.56 27.80
CA PRO A 32 22.02 -36.35 26.58
C PRO A 32 21.21 -36.81 25.36
N VAL A 33 20.77 -35.87 24.52
CA VAL A 33 20.15 -36.12 23.21
C VAL A 33 21.19 -36.76 22.30
N VAL A 34 21.32 -38.08 22.38
CA VAL A 34 22.22 -38.87 21.53
C VAL A 34 21.45 -40.07 20.99
N ASP A 35 20.26 -39.86 20.39
CA ASP A 35 19.64 -40.89 19.53
C ASP A 35 18.52 -40.39 18.60
N THR A 36 18.59 -39.17 18.07
CA THR A 36 17.56 -38.70 17.11
C THR A 36 17.94 -38.96 15.65
N GLY A 37 19.24 -39.15 15.37
CA GLY A 37 19.74 -39.40 14.02
C GLY A 37 19.52 -40.83 13.52
N SER A 38 19.72 -41.83 14.37
CA SER A 38 19.59 -43.26 14.01
C SER A 38 18.13 -43.63 13.69
N SER A 39 17.19 -43.11 14.49
CA SER A 39 15.74 -43.29 14.29
C SER A 39 15.23 -42.69 12.98
N LEU A 40 15.78 -41.54 12.57
CA LEU A 40 15.36 -40.84 11.35
C LEU A 40 15.89 -41.53 10.09
N VAL A 41 17.16 -41.96 10.10
CA VAL A 41 17.75 -42.76 9.02
C VAL A 41 16.96 -44.05 8.86
N SER A 42 16.71 -44.78 9.95
CA SER A 42 15.94 -46.04 9.91
C SER A 42 14.53 -45.85 9.33
N ARG A 43 13.89 -44.70 9.56
CA ARG A 43 12.58 -44.37 9.00
C ARG A 43 12.65 -44.07 7.50
N LEU A 44 13.67 -43.34 7.05
CA LEU A 44 13.86 -43.00 5.64
C LEU A 44 14.31 -44.20 4.80
N THR A 45 15.05 -45.12 5.41
CA THR A 45 15.55 -46.32 4.73
C THR A 45 14.62 -47.52 4.85
N GLN A 46 13.48 -47.38 5.54
CA GLN A 46 12.52 -48.46 5.70
C GLN A 46 11.98 -48.91 4.33
N GLY A 47 12.20 -50.19 3.99
CA GLY A 47 11.79 -50.76 2.70
C GLY A 47 12.82 -50.62 1.58
N LEU A 48 13.95 -49.94 1.80
CA LEU A 48 15.05 -49.90 0.82
C LEU A 48 15.81 -51.23 0.71
N GLU A 49 15.78 -52.06 1.76
CA GLU A 49 16.42 -53.38 1.81
C GLU A 49 15.90 -54.38 0.75
N GLN A 50 14.76 -54.07 0.13
CA GLN A 50 14.09 -54.91 -0.87
C GLN A 50 14.46 -54.55 -2.32
N TYR A 51 15.25 -53.48 -2.52
CA TYR A 51 15.62 -52.99 -3.84
C TYR A 51 17.10 -53.23 -4.13
N ASP A 52 17.40 -53.69 -5.35
CA ASP A 52 18.75 -53.64 -5.89
C ASP A 52 19.14 -52.20 -6.20
N TRP A 53 20.45 -51.90 -6.15
CA TRP A 53 20.97 -50.53 -6.38
C TRP A 53 20.47 -49.92 -7.69
N ASP A 54 20.42 -50.70 -8.77
CA ASP A 54 19.97 -50.23 -10.08
C ASP A 54 18.48 -49.82 -10.07
N GLN A 55 17.64 -50.58 -9.36
CA GLN A 55 16.21 -50.27 -9.21
C GLN A 55 15.99 -49.02 -8.35
N LEU A 56 16.83 -48.83 -7.32
CA LEU A 56 16.79 -47.63 -6.49
C LEU A 56 17.20 -46.39 -7.29
N GLN A 57 18.25 -46.52 -8.11
CA GLN A 57 18.72 -45.45 -8.98
C GLN A 57 17.66 -45.05 -10.01
N GLU A 58 17.01 -46.02 -10.65
CA GLU A 58 15.92 -45.78 -11.60
C GLU A 58 14.74 -45.05 -10.93
N LYS A 59 14.26 -45.57 -9.79
CA LYS A 59 13.17 -44.91 -9.04
C LYS A 59 13.51 -43.51 -8.56
N TYR A 60 14.76 -43.28 -8.17
CA TYR A 60 15.21 -41.96 -7.79
C TYR A 60 15.22 -41.00 -8.99
N ALA A 61 15.72 -41.45 -10.15
CA ALA A 61 15.71 -40.65 -11.37
C ALA A 61 14.28 -40.30 -11.80
N ASP A 62 13.37 -41.28 -11.82
CA ASP A 62 11.95 -41.07 -12.12
C ASP A 62 11.31 -40.06 -11.17
N ALA A 63 11.60 -40.16 -9.87
CA ALA A 63 11.09 -39.23 -8.88
C ALA A 63 11.63 -37.81 -9.09
N MET A 64 12.93 -37.66 -9.40
CA MET A 64 13.53 -36.35 -9.69
C MET A 64 12.96 -35.73 -10.97
N ASP A 65 12.72 -36.51 -12.00
CA ASP A 65 12.12 -36.05 -13.25
C ASP A 65 10.68 -35.59 -13.05
N GLU A 66 9.88 -36.37 -12.30
CA GLU A 66 8.51 -35.98 -11.94
C GLU A 66 8.50 -34.69 -11.12
N HIS A 67 9.36 -34.58 -10.11
CA HIS A 67 9.48 -33.36 -9.32
C HIS A 67 9.90 -32.16 -10.17
N SER A 68 10.84 -32.35 -11.09
CA SER A 68 11.30 -31.30 -12.00
C SER A 68 10.17 -30.81 -12.90
N ARG A 69 9.35 -31.72 -13.42
CA ARG A 69 8.16 -31.38 -14.23
C ARG A 69 7.16 -30.55 -13.43
N VAL A 70 6.83 -31.00 -12.23
CA VAL A 70 5.89 -30.28 -11.34
C VAL A 70 6.41 -28.89 -10.98
N GLU A 71 7.72 -28.77 -10.71
CA GLU A 71 8.33 -27.47 -10.42
C GLU A 71 8.29 -26.54 -11.64
N GLU A 72 8.52 -27.08 -12.83
CA GLU A 72 8.44 -26.30 -14.08
C GLU A 72 7.02 -25.81 -14.36
N ASP A 73 6.01 -26.66 -14.19
CA ASP A 73 4.60 -26.28 -14.32
C ASP A 73 4.23 -25.18 -13.31
N LEU A 74 4.61 -25.34 -12.04
CA LEU A 74 4.37 -24.36 -10.99
C LEU A 74 5.06 -23.02 -11.30
N ARG A 75 6.28 -23.07 -11.83
CA ARG A 75 7.03 -21.88 -12.25
C ARG A 75 6.31 -21.17 -13.39
N ALA A 76 5.84 -21.91 -14.39
CA ALA A 76 5.10 -21.35 -15.52
C ALA A 76 3.79 -20.68 -15.09
N GLU A 77 3.04 -21.29 -14.15
CA GLU A 77 1.84 -20.67 -13.58
C GLU A 77 2.15 -19.39 -12.80
N THR A 78 3.20 -19.43 -11.98
CA THR A 78 3.64 -18.28 -11.19
C THR A 78 4.06 -17.13 -12.11
N THR A 79 4.80 -17.41 -13.18
CA THR A 79 5.18 -16.40 -14.18
C THR A 79 3.96 -15.75 -14.82
N LYS A 80 2.95 -16.53 -15.24
CA LYS A 80 1.71 -15.99 -15.81
C LYS A 80 0.98 -15.05 -14.84
N LEU A 81 0.94 -15.41 -13.56
CA LEU A 81 0.30 -14.57 -12.53
C LEU A 81 1.09 -13.26 -12.31
N LEU A 82 2.42 -13.34 -12.28
CA LEU A 82 3.28 -12.18 -12.15
C LEU A 82 3.20 -11.24 -13.36
N GLU A 83 3.05 -11.77 -14.57
CA GLU A 83 2.82 -10.98 -15.78
C GLU A 83 1.54 -10.16 -15.67
N ALA A 84 0.43 -10.78 -15.28
CA ALA A 84 -0.84 -10.09 -15.07
C ALA A 84 -0.73 -8.99 -13.99
N PHE A 85 -0.08 -9.31 -12.86
CA PHE A 85 0.15 -8.36 -11.79
C PHE A 85 1.05 -7.19 -12.23
N SER A 86 2.11 -7.47 -12.98
CA SER A 86 3.01 -6.45 -13.50
C SER A 86 2.29 -5.52 -14.48
N ALA A 87 1.53 -6.06 -15.43
CA ALA A 87 0.75 -5.26 -16.36
C ALA A 87 -0.28 -4.38 -15.65
N TRP A 88 -0.98 -4.91 -14.63
CA TRP A 88 -1.94 -4.16 -13.85
C TRP A 88 -1.29 -3.05 -13.01
N SER A 89 -0.21 -3.37 -12.29
CA SER A 89 0.52 -2.40 -11.46
C SER A 89 1.09 -1.25 -12.29
N GLN A 90 1.68 -1.54 -13.45
CA GLN A 90 2.17 -0.50 -14.36
C GLN A 90 1.01 0.36 -14.90
N THR A 91 -0.09 -0.26 -15.32
CA THR A 91 -1.24 0.46 -15.87
C THR A 91 -1.89 1.37 -14.82
N THR A 92 -2.05 0.87 -13.60
CA THR A 92 -2.67 1.63 -12.50
C THR A 92 -1.85 2.85 -12.10
N VAL A 93 -0.51 2.71 -12.01
CA VAL A 93 0.39 3.84 -11.74
C VAL A 93 0.26 4.91 -12.84
N LEU A 94 0.38 4.52 -14.11
CA LEU A 94 0.29 5.47 -15.24
C LEU A 94 -1.07 6.20 -15.28
N GLN A 95 -2.16 5.49 -15.01
CA GLN A 95 -3.50 6.10 -14.98
C GLN A 95 -3.66 7.05 -13.80
N ASP A 96 -3.11 6.72 -12.64
CA ASP A 96 -3.18 7.59 -11.46
C ASP A 96 -2.33 8.87 -11.65
N GLU A 97 -1.12 8.75 -12.20
CA GLU A 97 -0.28 9.89 -12.56
C GLU A 97 -1.00 10.83 -13.53
N GLN A 98 -1.61 10.28 -14.60
CA GLN A 98 -2.37 11.06 -15.56
C GLN A 98 -3.55 11.79 -14.89
N ARG A 99 -4.25 11.11 -13.99
CA ARG A 99 -5.39 11.66 -13.26
C ARG A 99 -4.95 12.76 -12.29
N ALA A 100 -3.88 12.55 -11.54
CA ALA A 100 -3.29 13.53 -10.64
C ALA A 100 -2.86 14.78 -11.41
N LEU A 101 -2.18 14.61 -12.55
CA LEU A 101 -1.77 15.72 -13.42
C LEU A 101 -2.96 16.50 -13.99
N LYS A 102 -4.02 15.82 -14.43
CA LYS A 102 -5.24 16.48 -14.90
C LYS A 102 -5.89 17.32 -13.81
N ARG A 103 -6.04 16.76 -12.60
CA ARG A 103 -6.59 17.47 -11.45
C ARG A 103 -5.75 18.68 -11.08
N PHE A 104 -4.43 18.52 -11.02
CA PHE A 104 -3.50 19.59 -10.75
C PHE A 104 -3.66 20.73 -11.76
N LYS A 105 -3.70 20.43 -13.06
CA LYS A 105 -3.91 21.45 -14.11
C LYS A 105 -5.22 22.20 -13.93
N THR A 106 -6.32 21.49 -13.67
CA THR A 106 -7.63 22.13 -13.46
C THR A 106 -7.62 23.03 -12.23
N GLN A 107 -7.06 22.57 -11.11
CA GLN A 107 -6.96 23.36 -9.89
C GLN A 107 -6.07 24.60 -10.09
N MET A 108 -4.91 24.42 -10.71
CA MET A 108 -4.01 25.51 -11.04
C MET A 108 -4.70 26.56 -11.92
N GLN A 109 -5.38 26.13 -12.99
CA GLN A 109 -6.11 27.03 -13.88
C GLN A 109 -7.25 27.76 -13.16
N HIS A 110 -7.97 27.06 -12.28
CA HIS A 110 -9.03 27.68 -11.47
C HIS A 110 -8.46 28.79 -10.57
N VAL A 111 -7.36 28.51 -9.86
CA VAL A 111 -6.69 29.49 -8.99
C VAL A 111 -6.20 30.68 -9.82
N GLN A 112 -5.48 30.44 -10.92
CA GLN A 112 -4.99 31.50 -11.80
C GLN A 112 -6.12 32.39 -12.33
N ASN A 113 -7.23 31.79 -12.79
CA ASN A 113 -8.39 32.56 -13.26
C ASN A 113 -9.00 33.42 -12.12
N SER A 114 -9.05 32.87 -10.91
CA SER A 114 -9.56 33.61 -9.75
C SER A 114 -8.65 34.78 -9.35
N GLU A 115 -7.33 34.59 -9.43
CA GLU A 115 -6.32 35.63 -9.16
C GLU A 115 -6.41 36.75 -10.21
N VAL A 116 -6.49 36.41 -11.49
CA VAL A 116 -6.67 37.39 -12.58
C VAL A 116 -7.96 38.20 -12.38
N SER A 117 -9.06 37.53 -12.01
CA SER A 117 -10.33 38.22 -11.73
C SER A 117 -10.22 39.19 -10.55
N ALA A 118 -9.53 38.79 -9.48
CA ALA A 118 -9.30 39.64 -8.32
C ALA A 118 -8.42 40.86 -8.65
N GLU A 119 -7.33 40.66 -9.39
CA GLU A 119 -6.44 41.75 -9.80
C GLU A 119 -7.15 42.73 -10.74
N ASN A 120 -7.99 42.23 -11.66
CA ASN A 120 -8.80 43.07 -12.53
C ASN A 120 -9.77 43.96 -11.74
N LYS A 121 -10.44 43.40 -10.72
CA LYS A 121 -11.32 44.18 -9.83
C LYS A 121 -10.53 45.25 -9.08
N LYS A 122 -9.38 44.89 -8.50
CA LYS A 122 -8.50 45.83 -7.81
C LYS A 122 -8.06 46.97 -8.73
N LYS A 123 -7.62 46.66 -9.95
CA LYS A 123 -7.25 47.67 -10.96
C LYS A 123 -8.41 48.61 -11.27
N HIS A 124 -9.60 48.06 -11.49
CA HIS A 124 -10.79 48.87 -11.74
C HIS A 124 -11.11 49.82 -10.58
N TYR A 125 -11.07 49.34 -9.33
CA TYR A 125 -11.29 50.19 -8.17
C TYR A 125 -10.24 51.31 -8.05
N MET A 126 -8.96 51.02 -8.32
CA MET A 126 -7.92 52.07 -8.33
C MET A 126 -8.19 53.13 -9.40
N GLU A 127 -8.61 52.73 -10.60
CA GLU A 127 -8.97 53.67 -11.68
C GLU A 127 -10.17 54.54 -11.32
N VAL A 128 -11.20 53.94 -10.72
CA VAL A 128 -12.40 54.64 -10.26
C VAL A 128 -12.06 55.65 -9.17
N VAL A 129 -11.28 55.26 -8.15
CA VAL A 129 -10.84 56.16 -7.09
C VAL A 129 -10.01 57.31 -7.65
N LYS A 130 -9.06 57.02 -8.54
CA LYS A 130 -8.25 58.05 -9.20
C LYS A 130 -9.09 59.04 -10.01
N ALA A 131 -10.14 58.56 -10.68
CA ALA A 131 -11.07 59.43 -11.42
C ALA A 131 -11.86 60.34 -10.46
N PHE A 132 -12.32 59.82 -9.33
CA PHE A 132 -12.99 60.63 -8.30
C PHE A 132 -12.07 61.67 -7.67
N GLU A 133 -10.82 61.30 -7.34
CA GLU A 133 -9.81 62.24 -6.85
C GLU A 133 -9.54 63.36 -7.86
N GLY A 134 -9.41 63.01 -9.15
CA GLY A 134 -9.26 63.98 -10.23
C GLY A 134 -10.45 64.94 -10.34
N ALA A 135 -11.67 64.43 -10.24
CA ALA A 135 -12.88 65.26 -10.26
C ALA A 135 -12.97 66.19 -9.03
N LEU A 136 -12.60 65.71 -7.84
CA LEU A 136 -12.55 66.54 -6.62
C LEU A 136 -11.49 67.64 -6.71
N ALA A 137 -10.32 67.33 -7.28
CA ALA A 137 -9.27 68.32 -7.50
C ALA A 137 -9.74 69.43 -8.45
N LEU A 138 -10.38 69.07 -9.58
CA LEU A 138 -10.96 70.04 -10.52
C LEU A 138 -12.01 70.94 -9.87
N LEU A 139 -12.88 70.37 -9.03
CA LEU A 139 -13.92 71.12 -8.33
C LEU A 139 -13.31 72.10 -7.30
N ASN A 140 -12.25 71.69 -6.61
CA ASN A 140 -11.54 72.54 -5.65
C ASN A 140 -10.75 73.67 -6.33
N GLU A 141 -10.21 73.45 -7.54
CA GLU A 141 -9.60 74.52 -8.34
C GLU A 141 -10.63 75.55 -8.80
N GLN A 142 -11.81 75.12 -9.26
CA GLN A 142 -12.89 76.03 -9.65
C GLN A 142 -13.41 76.90 -8.50
N MET A 143 -13.35 76.42 -7.26
CA MET A 143 -13.75 77.22 -6.08
C MET A 143 -12.68 78.21 -5.61
N LYS A 144 -11.42 78.07 -6.05
CA LYS A 144 -10.33 78.97 -5.68
C LYS A 144 -10.06 80.07 -6.71
N ALA A 145 -10.61 79.95 -7.92
CA ALA A 145 -10.59 80.95 -8.98
C ALA A 145 -11.75 81.95 -8.81
#